data_AF-A0A356KTD5-F1
#
_entry.id   AF-A0A356KTD5-F1
#
_cell.length_a   1.000
_cell.length_b   1.000
_cell.length_c   1.000
_cell.angle_alpha   90.00
_cell.angle_beta   90.00
_cell.angle_gamma   90.00
#
_symmetry.space_group_name_H-M   'P 1'
#
loop_
_entity.id
_entity.type
_entity.pdbx_description
1 polymer ?
#
loop_
_entity_poly.entity_id
_entity_poly.type
_entity_poly.pdbx_seq_one_letter_code
_entity_poly.pdbx_strand_id
1 'polypeptide(L)'
;MPTLDRSLLLAALVLAAPLPALAQEQGPDRADASLGTVLDREGTASLRRAAAERWDLAAERQGLEPGDWLKTATRGANALKLKFGQGELILGPGALIELIRPGELRVLRGEVALLPPQGTTWRAHPPQGKESLALAKRSVLRAERAALEPLKRDPKWLSGYENHASTEAMGSLLAKVDGREVGLTMGYHKVTVDIRDQIARTVVEESFVNHTDHVLEGVFYFPLPGDASISGFSMWIGDEQVHGEIVEKQRARAIYETILREKRDPGLLEWAGGNVFKARVYPIVGEKRIKISYTQVLPKQGAGYRYHYALQSEMLRAHPLRRLELSVKVDSQTKLAEVSCPSHGGRLRQTSNNASFEFSADEFTPERDFEFRIATESAGAQGRATLVPHVRDGSDGYFLCLVDSPQRDAKPDPMPLDLIVIADTSASVSGSARETQLQLIEALLGNLGAKDRFNLMTADSEARWAFDKARAVDAVAIEESLAFVEQRSPLGWSDLDRAFGAAIERAGPNTQVIYVGDGAITTGDADPVAFAARLQERWGGQGHFHAIQPGSQGEGAVLRAVAGLGSGSV
;
A
#
# COMPACT_ATOMS: atom_id res chain seq x y z
N MET A 1 7.12 -36.02 -56.76
CA MET A 1 5.90 -35.23 -56.48
C MET A 1 5.03 -36.00 -55.49
N PRO A 2 4.31 -35.35 -54.56
CA PRO A 2 4.35 -33.93 -54.18
C PRO A 2 4.66 -33.75 -52.67
N THR A 3 5.48 -32.81 -52.18
CA THR A 3 5.29 -31.35 -52.06
C THR A 3 3.89 -30.96 -51.57
N LEU A 4 3.71 -30.91 -50.25
CA LEU A 4 2.56 -30.25 -49.63
C LEU A 4 2.79 -28.74 -49.62
N ASP A 5 1.78 -28.08 -50.18
CA ASP A 5 1.72 -26.70 -50.64
C ASP A 5 1.55 -25.70 -49.47
N ARG A 6 2.25 -24.57 -49.55
CA ARG A 6 2.30 -23.49 -48.54
C ARG A 6 1.23 -22.40 -48.79
N SER A 7 0.14 -22.74 -49.48
CA SER A 7 -0.81 -21.76 -50.03
C SER A 7 -2.10 -21.53 -49.20
N LEU A 8 -2.21 -22.05 -47.97
CA LEU A 8 -3.45 -21.94 -47.16
C LEU A 8 -3.39 -21.03 -45.92
N LEU A 9 -2.44 -20.08 -45.88
CA LEU A 9 -2.36 -19.05 -44.82
C LEU A 9 -2.38 -17.63 -45.41
N LEU A 10 -3.20 -17.43 -46.44
CA LEU A 10 -3.42 -16.12 -47.07
C LEU A 10 -4.93 -15.87 -47.27
N ALA A 11 -5.67 -15.61 -46.19
CA ALA A 11 -7.04 -15.08 -46.28
C ALA A 11 -7.53 -14.46 -44.96
N ALA A 12 -6.99 -13.30 -44.59
CA ALA A 12 -7.69 -12.29 -43.77
C ALA A 12 -6.94 -10.94 -43.82
N LEU A 13 -6.67 -10.45 -45.05
CA LEU A 13 -6.24 -9.07 -45.28
C LEU A 13 -7.49 -8.32 -45.74
N VAL A 14 -8.25 -7.74 -44.80
CA VAL A 14 -9.32 -6.79 -45.11
C VAL A 14 -8.77 -5.39 -44.88
N LEU A 15 -8.84 -4.60 -45.95
CA LEU A 15 -8.45 -3.20 -46.05
C LEU A 15 -9.07 -2.34 -44.94
N ALA A 16 -8.23 -1.58 -44.24
CA ALA A 16 -8.63 -0.31 -43.65
C ALA A 16 -7.82 0.79 -44.33
N ALA A 17 -8.47 1.53 -45.24
CA ALA A 17 -7.92 2.75 -45.82
C ALA A 17 -7.69 3.80 -44.72
N PRO A 18 -6.66 4.66 -44.83
CA PRO A 18 -6.48 5.75 -43.88
C PRO A 18 -7.63 6.76 -44.03
N LEU A 19 -8.41 6.96 -42.96
CA LEU A 19 -9.27 8.12 -42.85
C LEU A 19 -8.40 9.40 -42.88
N PRO A 20 -8.82 10.46 -43.58
CA PRO A 20 -8.06 11.70 -43.59
C PRO A 20 -7.99 12.25 -42.17
N ALA A 21 -6.79 12.71 -41.79
CA ALA A 21 -6.55 13.39 -40.52
C ALA A 21 -7.55 14.55 -40.38
N LEU A 22 -8.56 14.38 -39.52
CA LEU A 22 -9.24 15.52 -38.93
C LEU A 22 -8.18 16.26 -38.13
N ALA A 23 -7.85 17.47 -38.57
CA ALA A 23 -7.01 18.39 -37.84
C ALA A 23 -7.56 18.48 -36.41
N GLN A 24 -6.88 17.84 -35.47
CA GLN A 24 -7.01 18.18 -34.07
C GLN A 24 -6.50 19.61 -33.96
N GLU A 25 -7.42 20.55 -33.78
CA GLU A 25 -7.07 21.82 -33.18
C GLU A 25 -6.36 21.50 -31.87
N GLN A 26 -5.04 21.71 -31.86
CA GLN A 26 -4.23 21.66 -30.66
C GLN A 26 -4.77 22.73 -29.72
N GLY A 27 -5.60 22.32 -28.77
CA GLY A 27 -5.83 23.08 -27.56
C GLY A 27 -4.48 23.39 -26.91
N PRO A 28 -4.33 24.56 -26.27
CA PRO A 28 -3.04 25.08 -25.87
C PRO A 28 -2.29 24.08 -24.96
N ASP A 29 -1.01 23.90 -25.29
CA ASP A 29 0.02 23.17 -24.57
C ASP A 29 -0.20 23.22 -23.04
N ARG A 30 -0.69 22.12 -22.44
CA ARG A 30 -0.90 21.99 -20.98
C ARG A 30 0.39 21.58 -20.25
N ALA A 31 1.50 22.25 -20.58
CA ALA A 31 2.82 21.94 -20.02
C ALA A 31 3.12 22.66 -18.68
N ASP A 32 2.17 23.40 -18.08
CA ASP A 32 2.49 24.29 -16.93
C ASP A 32 1.38 24.39 -15.84
N ALA A 33 0.60 23.33 -15.61
CA ALA A 33 -0.59 23.39 -14.74
C ALA A 33 -0.46 22.72 -13.35
N SER A 34 0.67 22.07 -13.04
CA SER A 34 0.85 21.38 -11.74
C SER A 34 1.32 22.36 -10.66
N LEU A 35 0.52 22.57 -9.62
CA LEU A 35 0.89 23.37 -8.45
C LEU A 35 1.99 22.68 -7.63
N GLY A 36 1.88 21.37 -7.49
CA GLY A 36 2.71 20.56 -6.61
C GLY A 36 2.35 19.09 -6.71
N THR A 37 2.94 18.26 -5.85
CA THR A 37 2.73 16.82 -5.83
C THR A 37 2.56 16.31 -4.40
N VAL A 38 1.72 15.30 -4.20
CA VAL A 38 1.73 14.52 -2.95
C VAL A 38 3.10 13.86 -2.80
N LEU A 39 3.78 14.07 -1.68
CA LEU A 39 5.10 13.50 -1.42
C LEU A 39 4.99 12.22 -0.60
N ASP A 40 4.17 12.24 0.43
CA ASP A 40 4.02 11.16 1.40
C ASP A 40 2.65 11.23 2.10
N ARG A 41 2.17 10.09 2.59
CA ARG A 41 0.86 9.94 3.24
C ARG A 41 0.96 8.90 4.36
N GLU A 42 0.65 9.31 5.57
CA GLU A 42 0.39 8.43 6.71
C GLU A 42 -1.12 8.34 6.96
N GLY A 43 -1.64 7.14 7.20
CA GLY A 43 -3.08 6.95 7.43
C GLY A 43 -3.95 7.35 6.23
N THR A 44 -5.20 7.73 6.47
CA THR A 44 -6.16 8.04 5.39
C THR A 44 -6.11 9.50 5.00
N ALA A 45 -5.81 9.76 3.72
CA ALA A 45 -5.91 11.06 3.10
C ALA A 45 -6.53 10.97 1.71
N SER A 46 -7.35 11.95 1.35
CA SER A 46 -8.13 11.98 0.12
C SER A 46 -7.94 13.29 -0.64
N LEU A 47 -8.01 13.22 -1.96
CA LEU A 47 -8.03 14.34 -2.89
C LEU A 47 -9.36 14.36 -3.63
N ARG A 48 -9.98 15.53 -3.76
CA ARG A 48 -11.08 15.79 -4.67
C ARG A 48 -10.65 16.86 -5.66
N ARG A 49 -10.75 16.55 -6.96
CA ARG A 49 -10.43 17.53 -8.02
C ARG A 49 -11.43 18.67 -8.05
N ALA A 50 -10.99 19.85 -8.52
CA ALA A 50 -11.85 21.03 -8.64
C ALA A 50 -13.19 20.76 -9.36
N ALA A 51 -13.15 19.94 -10.42
CA ALA A 51 -14.32 19.57 -11.23
C ALA A 51 -15.01 18.27 -10.79
N ALA A 52 -14.50 17.58 -9.76
CA ALA A 52 -15.01 16.28 -9.33
C ALA A 52 -15.93 16.40 -8.12
N GLU A 53 -16.98 15.58 -8.10
CA GLU A 53 -17.89 15.49 -6.94
C GLU A 53 -17.37 14.53 -5.85
N ARG A 54 -16.61 13.50 -6.24
CA ARG A 54 -16.11 12.44 -5.34
C ARG A 54 -14.69 12.68 -4.86
N TRP A 55 -14.41 12.18 -3.66
CA TRP A 55 -13.06 12.10 -3.13
C TRP A 55 -12.42 10.78 -3.57
N ASP A 56 -11.21 10.86 -4.11
CA ASP A 56 -10.32 9.72 -4.33
C ASP A 56 -9.27 9.67 -3.22
N LEU A 57 -8.66 8.51 -2.96
CA LEU A 57 -7.48 8.45 -2.10
C LEU A 57 -6.36 9.32 -2.70
N ALA A 58 -5.69 10.10 -1.86
CA ALA A 58 -4.53 10.89 -2.25
C ALA A 58 -3.36 9.92 -2.48
N ALA A 59 -3.04 9.67 -3.74
CA ALA A 59 -1.93 8.81 -4.11
C ALA A 59 -0.61 9.59 -3.98
N GLU A 60 0.46 8.90 -3.59
CA GLU A 60 1.80 9.49 -3.69
C GLU A 60 2.08 9.94 -5.12
N ARG A 61 2.77 11.08 -5.25
CA ARG A 61 3.10 11.78 -6.50
C ARG A 61 1.93 12.23 -7.34
N GLN A 62 0.72 12.18 -6.80
CA GLN A 62 -0.43 12.76 -7.47
C GLN A 62 -0.19 14.26 -7.66
N GLY A 63 -0.15 14.69 -8.92
CA GLY A 63 -0.03 16.10 -9.30
C GLY A 63 -1.27 16.85 -8.86
N LEU A 64 -1.08 18.07 -8.35
CA LEU A 64 -2.10 18.92 -7.76
C LEU A 64 -2.41 20.09 -8.69
N GLU A 65 -3.67 20.45 -8.81
CA GLU A 65 -4.15 21.52 -9.68
C GLU A 65 -4.82 22.63 -8.86
N PRO A 66 -4.91 23.87 -9.40
CA PRO A 66 -5.74 24.91 -8.81
C PRO A 66 -7.19 24.46 -8.64
N GLY A 67 -7.74 24.70 -7.45
CA GLY A 67 -9.09 24.29 -7.05
C GLY A 67 -9.18 22.89 -6.44
N ASP A 68 -8.07 22.15 -6.32
CA ASP A 68 -8.06 20.84 -5.66
C ASP A 68 -8.34 20.93 -4.15
N TRP A 69 -9.12 19.98 -3.64
CA TRP A 69 -9.44 19.86 -2.22
C TRP A 69 -8.72 18.65 -1.62
N LEU A 70 -8.06 18.83 -0.49
CA LEU A 70 -7.38 17.74 0.22
C LEU A 70 -7.89 17.62 1.64
N LYS A 71 -8.03 16.38 2.12
CA LYS A 71 -8.40 16.11 3.51
C LYS A 71 -7.68 14.90 4.06
N THR A 72 -7.53 14.89 5.38
CA THR A 72 -7.06 13.74 6.16
C THR A 72 -8.16 13.29 7.11
N ALA A 73 -8.24 11.99 7.40
CA ALA A 73 -9.21 11.48 8.37
C ALA A 73 -9.01 12.08 9.77
N THR A 74 -10.12 12.22 10.49
CA THR A 74 -10.24 12.91 11.79
C THR A 74 -9.71 12.07 12.96
N ARG A 75 -9.78 10.75 12.83
CA ARG A 75 -9.38 9.77 13.84
C ARG A 75 -8.19 8.94 13.32
N GLY A 76 -7.18 8.72 14.17
CA GLY A 76 -5.93 8.01 13.83
C GLY A 76 -4.74 8.93 13.54
N ALA A 77 -3.55 8.32 13.37
CA ALA A 77 -2.34 9.02 12.94
C ALA A 77 -2.41 9.25 11.42
N ASN A 78 -3.06 10.35 11.02
CA ASN A 78 -3.21 10.71 9.61
C ASN A 78 -2.41 11.96 9.30
N ALA A 79 -1.58 11.90 8.27
CA ALA A 79 -0.84 13.05 7.76
C ALA A 79 -0.70 12.96 6.24
N LEU A 80 -0.64 14.12 5.58
CA LEU A 80 -0.41 14.21 4.15
C LEU A 80 0.64 15.29 3.86
N LYS A 81 1.80 14.88 3.34
CA LYS A 81 2.86 15.79 2.93
C LYS A 81 2.80 16.06 1.44
N LEU A 82 2.86 17.33 1.09
CA LEU A 82 2.80 17.86 -0.27
C LEU A 82 4.07 18.66 -0.56
N LYS A 83 4.52 18.63 -1.80
CA LYS A 83 5.71 19.33 -2.28
C LYS A 83 5.36 20.31 -3.40
N PHE A 84 5.84 21.54 -3.29
CA PHE A 84 5.63 22.64 -4.24
C PHE A 84 7.01 23.24 -4.60
N GLY A 85 7.73 22.59 -5.52
CA GLY A 85 9.13 22.93 -5.79
C GLY A 85 10.03 22.66 -4.58
N GLN A 86 10.60 23.71 -3.97
CA GLN A 86 11.33 23.62 -2.69
C GLN A 86 10.44 23.87 -1.46
N GLY A 87 9.16 24.19 -1.65
CA GLY A 87 8.22 24.39 -0.57
C GLY A 87 7.53 23.09 -0.16
N GLU A 88 7.05 23.05 1.08
CA GLU A 88 6.34 21.90 1.65
C GLU A 88 5.06 22.34 2.36
N LEU A 89 4.06 21.46 2.34
CA LEU A 89 2.81 21.60 3.09
C LEU A 89 2.46 20.25 3.69
N ILE A 90 2.27 20.18 5.00
CA ILE A 90 1.88 18.98 5.73
C ILE A 90 0.50 19.22 6.34
N LEU A 91 -0.46 18.35 6.05
CA LEU A 91 -1.78 18.33 6.66
C LEU A 91 -1.74 17.37 7.83
N GLY A 92 -2.21 17.80 8.99
CA GLY A 92 -2.38 16.95 10.17
C GLY A 92 -3.79 16.35 10.28
N PRO A 93 -4.05 15.50 11.29
CA PRO A 93 -5.32 14.79 11.42
C PRO A 93 -6.56 15.70 11.35
N GLY A 94 -7.56 15.27 10.60
CA GLY A 94 -8.83 16.00 10.41
C GLY A 94 -8.74 17.29 9.58
N ALA A 95 -7.56 17.61 9.04
CA ALA A 95 -7.37 18.78 8.20
C ALA A 95 -8.18 18.69 6.89
N LEU A 96 -8.68 19.84 6.45
CA LEU A 96 -9.37 20.03 5.17
C LEU A 96 -8.88 21.34 4.57
N ILE A 97 -8.37 21.29 3.35
CA ILE A 97 -7.87 22.46 2.63
C ILE A 97 -8.38 22.49 1.19
N GLU A 98 -8.31 23.69 0.61
CA GLU A 98 -8.47 23.94 -0.82
C GLU A 98 -7.21 24.66 -1.33
N LEU A 99 -6.62 24.15 -2.41
CA LEU A 99 -5.51 24.79 -3.09
C LEU A 99 -6.06 25.81 -4.07
N ILE A 100 -5.88 27.10 -3.81
CA ILE A 100 -6.47 28.14 -4.67
C ILE A 100 -5.60 28.32 -5.93
N ARG A 101 -4.29 28.51 -5.76
CA ARG A 101 -3.30 28.71 -6.83
C ARG A 101 -1.87 28.58 -6.26
N PRO A 102 -0.77 28.74 -7.03
CA PRO A 102 0.58 28.56 -6.48
C PRO A 102 0.83 29.51 -5.30
N GLY A 103 1.25 28.94 -4.17
CA GLY A 103 1.52 29.69 -2.94
C GLY A 103 0.29 30.29 -2.26
N GLU A 104 -0.93 29.91 -2.64
CA GLU A 104 -2.15 30.38 -2.00
C GLU A 104 -3.15 29.24 -1.75
N LEU A 105 -3.57 29.09 -0.50
CA LEU A 105 -4.47 28.02 -0.06
C LEU A 105 -5.52 28.55 0.92
N ARG A 106 -6.61 27.79 1.08
CA ARG A 106 -7.60 27.99 2.15
C ARG A 106 -7.56 26.81 3.10
N VAL A 107 -7.46 27.09 4.39
CA VAL A 107 -7.52 26.07 5.44
C VAL A 107 -8.92 26.11 6.03
N LEU A 108 -9.73 25.11 5.71
CA LEU A 108 -11.14 25.04 6.09
C LEU A 108 -11.33 24.44 7.49
N ARG A 109 -10.44 23.51 7.89
CA ARG A 109 -10.45 22.87 9.21
C ARG A 109 -9.07 22.25 9.51
N GLY A 110 -8.76 22.10 10.79
CA GLY A 110 -7.63 21.31 11.29
C GLY A 110 -6.31 22.07 11.29
N GLU A 111 -5.21 21.33 11.38
CA GLU A 111 -3.86 21.87 11.49
C GLU A 111 -3.02 21.59 10.25
N VAL A 112 -2.21 22.58 9.86
CA VAL A 112 -1.30 22.47 8.72
C VAL A 112 0.05 23.07 9.05
N ALA A 113 1.13 22.45 8.58
CA ALA A 113 2.48 23.02 8.61
C ALA A 113 2.89 23.43 7.21
N LEU A 114 3.35 24.66 7.04
CA LEU A 114 3.74 25.22 5.75
C LEU A 114 5.19 25.66 5.78
N LEU A 115 5.92 25.35 4.72
CA LEU A 115 7.26 25.84 4.44
C LEU A 115 7.28 26.44 3.03
N PRO A 116 7.18 27.77 2.88
CA PRO A 116 7.33 28.42 1.59
C PRO A 116 8.76 28.23 1.04
N PRO A 117 8.94 28.13 -0.29
CA PRO A 117 10.27 28.19 -0.91
C PRO A 117 11.04 29.45 -0.49
N GLN A 118 12.37 29.36 -0.41
CA GLN A 118 13.22 30.48 -0.02
C GLN A 118 12.96 31.71 -0.91
N GLY A 119 12.78 32.88 -0.30
CA GLY A 119 12.51 34.14 -1.00
C GLY A 119 11.07 34.32 -1.49
N THR A 120 10.15 33.40 -1.18
CA THR A 120 8.72 33.52 -1.52
C THR A 120 7.85 33.79 -0.28
N THR A 121 6.61 34.22 -0.51
CA THR A 121 5.61 34.40 0.54
C THR A 121 4.32 33.72 0.12
N TRP A 122 3.86 32.76 0.93
CA TRP A 122 2.58 32.10 0.73
C TRP A 122 1.45 32.83 1.44
N ARG A 123 0.22 32.65 0.98
CA ARG A 123 -1.00 33.15 1.64
C ARG A 123 -1.90 32.01 2.08
N ALA A 124 -2.31 32.03 3.34
CA ALA A 124 -3.29 31.11 3.87
C ALA A 124 -4.58 31.86 4.24
N HIS A 125 -5.71 31.42 3.67
CA HIS A 125 -7.04 31.99 3.92
C HIS A 125 -7.78 31.20 4.99
N PRO A 126 -8.55 31.88 5.86
CA PRO A 126 -9.41 31.22 6.84
C PRO A 126 -10.61 30.53 6.19
N PRO A 127 -11.35 29.69 6.94
CA PRO A 127 -12.58 29.06 6.46
C PRO A 127 -13.64 30.07 6.03
N GLN A 128 -13.75 31.18 6.77
CA GLN A 128 -14.65 32.30 6.49
C GLN A 128 -13.93 33.62 6.80
N GLY A 129 -14.24 34.68 6.06
CA GLY A 129 -13.58 35.98 6.19
C GLY A 129 -12.56 36.26 5.08
N LYS A 130 -12.13 37.53 4.98
CA LYS A 130 -11.28 38.02 3.87
C LYS A 130 -9.81 38.19 4.25
N GLU A 131 -9.47 38.23 5.54
CA GLU A 131 -8.10 38.48 5.97
C GLU A 131 -7.26 37.19 5.89
N SER A 132 -6.27 37.21 5.02
CA SER A 132 -5.33 36.10 4.82
C SER A 132 -4.03 36.35 5.56
N LEU A 133 -3.35 35.27 5.97
CA LEU A 133 -2.04 35.32 6.60
C LEU A 133 -0.95 35.21 5.54
N ALA A 134 -0.01 36.16 5.53
CA ALA A 134 1.18 36.11 4.69
C ALA A 134 2.32 35.40 5.43
N LEU A 135 2.89 34.37 4.81
CA LEU A 135 3.85 33.45 5.43
C LEU A 135 5.13 33.41 4.60
N ALA A 136 6.23 33.92 5.14
CA ALA A 136 7.55 33.90 4.49
C ALA A 136 8.52 32.88 5.12
N LYS A 137 8.10 32.21 6.19
CA LYS A 137 8.90 31.24 6.97
C LYS A 137 8.04 30.04 7.35
N ARG A 138 8.69 28.95 7.79
CA ARG A 138 8.00 27.79 8.35
C ARG A 138 6.98 28.24 9.40
N SER A 139 5.73 27.87 9.21
CA SER A 139 4.62 28.27 10.08
C SER A 139 3.65 27.10 10.25
N VAL A 140 3.15 26.90 11.46
CA VAL A 140 2.08 25.94 11.72
C VAL A 140 0.80 26.71 12.00
N LEU A 141 -0.28 26.37 11.33
CA LEU A 141 -1.57 27.05 11.44
C LEU A 141 -2.64 26.08 11.92
N ARG A 142 -3.63 26.60 12.66
CA ARG A 142 -4.85 25.88 13.05
C ARG A 142 -6.08 26.66 12.59
N ALA A 143 -7.00 25.97 11.92
CA ALA A 143 -8.33 26.48 11.60
C ALA A 143 -9.35 25.97 12.63
N GLU A 144 -9.94 26.88 13.41
CA GLU A 144 -10.97 26.59 14.41
C GLU A 144 -12.05 27.70 14.40
N ARG A 145 -13.33 27.32 14.46
CA ARG A 145 -14.48 28.26 14.60
C ARG A 145 -14.40 29.48 13.67
N ALA A 146 -14.11 29.25 12.40
CA ALA A 146 -13.97 30.23 11.31
C ALA A 146 -12.71 31.13 11.32
N ALA A 147 -11.84 31.02 12.31
CA ALA A 147 -10.55 31.72 12.35
C ALA A 147 -9.39 30.82 11.89
N LEU A 148 -8.28 31.44 11.49
CA LEU A 148 -7.02 30.78 11.17
C LEU A 148 -5.91 31.42 11.99
N GLU A 149 -5.27 30.64 12.86
CA GLU A 149 -4.31 31.16 13.83
C GLU A 149 -2.95 30.44 13.75
N PRO A 150 -1.82 31.16 13.85
CA PRO A 150 -0.50 30.55 13.97
C PRO A 150 -0.29 29.89 15.35
N LEU A 151 0.22 28.67 15.36
CA LEU A 151 0.63 27.98 16.58
C LEU A 151 2.06 28.37 16.97
N LYS A 152 2.28 28.60 18.27
CA LYS A 152 3.60 28.96 18.82
C LYS A 152 4.56 27.77 18.97
N ARG A 153 4.04 26.54 19.01
CA ARG A 153 4.78 25.30 19.19
C ARG A 153 4.24 24.24 18.25
N ASP A 154 5.13 23.36 17.79
CA ASP A 154 4.74 22.25 16.94
C ASP A 154 3.84 21.27 17.73
N PRO A 155 2.73 20.83 17.13
CA PRO A 155 1.85 19.85 17.74
C PRO A 155 2.51 18.47 17.75
N LYS A 156 2.16 17.63 18.73
CA LYS A 156 2.79 16.31 18.92
C LYS A 156 2.70 15.40 17.69
N TRP A 157 1.59 15.47 16.94
CA TRP A 157 1.41 14.67 15.73
C TRP A 157 2.43 15.03 14.65
N LEU A 158 2.78 16.32 14.51
CA LEU A 158 3.72 16.80 13.50
C LEU A 158 5.13 16.30 13.81
N SER A 159 5.54 16.42 15.08
CA SER A 159 6.81 15.84 15.54
C SER A 159 6.83 14.32 15.43
N GLY A 160 5.70 13.64 15.63
CA GLY A 160 5.57 12.20 15.39
C GLY A 160 5.81 11.85 13.92
N TYR A 161 5.03 12.46 13.03
CA TYR A 161 5.08 12.22 11.59
C TYR A 161 6.47 12.49 10.97
N GLU A 162 7.10 13.62 11.31
CA GLU A 162 8.44 13.98 10.81
C GLU A 162 9.53 12.97 11.25
N ASN A 163 9.26 12.13 12.25
CA ASN A 163 10.19 11.11 12.78
C ASN A 163 9.90 9.67 12.30
N HIS A 164 8.79 9.38 11.59
CA HIS A 164 8.34 8.01 11.26
C HIS A 164 8.94 7.37 9.97
N ALA A 165 10.05 7.88 9.44
CA ALA A 165 10.58 7.48 8.13
C ALA A 165 11.22 6.07 8.01
N SER A 166 11.03 5.14 8.95
CA SER A 166 11.68 3.81 8.89
C SER A 166 10.69 2.66 8.96
N THR A 167 10.20 2.18 7.81
CA THR A 167 9.72 0.80 7.71
C THR A 167 10.96 -0.07 7.46
N GLU A 168 11.56 -0.60 8.52
CA GLU A 168 12.85 -1.32 8.41
C GLU A 168 12.73 -2.53 7.46
N ALA A 169 13.55 -2.55 6.40
CA ALA A 169 13.64 -3.62 5.40
C ALA A 169 15.00 -4.35 5.39
N MET A 170 15.77 -4.24 6.48
CA MET A 170 17.11 -4.84 6.59
C MET A 170 17.10 -6.15 7.36
N GLY A 171 18.03 -7.04 7.03
CA GLY A 171 18.22 -8.27 7.77
C GLY A 171 18.78 -8.04 9.16
N SER A 172 18.30 -8.80 10.14
CA SER A 172 18.86 -8.84 11.49
C SER A 172 19.21 -10.27 11.88
N LEU A 173 20.37 -10.46 12.52
CA LEU A 173 20.81 -11.75 13.04
C LEU A 173 20.93 -11.68 14.55
N LEU A 174 20.01 -12.35 15.24
CA LEU A 174 20.00 -12.45 16.70
C LEU A 174 20.68 -13.75 17.12
N ALA A 175 21.74 -13.66 17.90
CA ALA A 175 22.49 -14.81 18.41
C ALA A 175 22.35 -14.94 19.93
N LYS A 176 22.46 -16.17 20.45
CA LYS A 176 22.48 -16.40 21.90
C LYS A 176 23.91 -16.28 22.44
N VAL A 177 24.15 -15.29 23.29
CA VAL A 177 25.41 -15.07 24.01
C VAL A 177 25.10 -15.09 25.50
N ASP A 178 25.73 -16.00 26.25
CA ASP A 178 25.54 -16.15 27.71
C ASP A 178 24.07 -16.20 28.17
N GLY A 179 23.22 -16.86 27.38
CA GLY A 179 21.78 -17.00 27.65
C GLY A 179 20.94 -15.78 27.31
N ARG A 180 21.49 -14.73 26.70
CA ARG A 180 20.78 -13.55 26.20
C ARG A 180 20.79 -13.51 24.67
N GLU A 181 19.71 -12.99 24.07
CA GLU A 181 19.68 -12.71 22.64
C GLU A 181 20.34 -11.36 22.36
N VAL A 182 21.33 -11.37 21.47
CA VAL A 182 22.13 -10.20 21.09
C VAL A 182 22.11 -10.07 19.57
N GLY A 183 21.80 -8.88 19.07
CA GLY A 183 21.90 -8.57 17.65
C GLY A 183 23.36 -8.42 17.21
N LEU A 184 23.75 -9.14 16.17
CA LEU A 184 25.09 -9.01 15.59
C LEU A 184 25.18 -7.78 14.70
N THR A 185 26.33 -7.11 14.70
CA THR A 185 26.57 -5.93 13.85
C THR A 185 26.74 -6.35 12.40
N MET A 186 26.15 -5.60 11.47
CA MET A 186 26.32 -5.84 10.04
C MET A 186 27.68 -5.33 9.55
N GLY A 187 28.39 -6.13 8.75
CA GLY A 187 29.69 -5.79 8.17
C GLY A 187 29.55 -5.11 6.81
N TYR A 188 29.13 -5.86 5.79
CA TYR A 188 28.83 -5.34 4.47
C TYR A 188 27.38 -5.64 4.09
N HIS A 189 26.86 -4.82 3.19
CA HIS A 189 25.52 -4.95 2.65
C HIS A 189 25.54 -4.74 1.15
N LYS A 190 25.08 -5.74 0.38
CA LYS A 190 25.08 -5.72 -1.07
C LYS A 190 23.71 -6.06 -1.61
N VAL A 191 23.14 -5.13 -2.39
CA VAL A 191 21.83 -5.29 -3.01
C VAL A 191 22.00 -5.29 -4.53
N THR A 192 21.51 -6.35 -5.17
CA THR A 192 21.47 -6.49 -6.62
C THR A 192 20.02 -6.67 -7.06
N VAL A 193 19.56 -5.81 -7.96
CA VAL A 193 18.17 -5.80 -8.41
C VAL A 193 18.14 -5.96 -9.93
N ASP A 194 17.46 -7.00 -10.40
CA ASP A 194 17.15 -7.20 -11.82
C ASP A 194 15.66 -6.93 -12.03
N ILE A 195 15.34 -5.85 -12.74
CA ILE A 195 13.98 -5.41 -13.04
C ILE A 195 13.67 -5.73 -14.49
N ARG A 196 12.64 -6.54 -14.73
CA ARG A 196 12.06 -6.83 -16.04
C ARG A 196 10.63 -6.34 -16.08
N ASP A 197 10.40 -5.22 -16.75
CA ASP A 197 9.15 -4.46 -16.67
C ASP A 197 8.74 -4.23 -15.20
N GLN A 198 7.58 -4.74 -14.75
CA GLN A 198 7.13 -4.60 -13.35
C GLN A 198 7.73 -5.66 -12.41
N ILE A 199 8.50 -6.63 -12.89
CA ILE A 199 9.03 -7.70 -12.03
C ILE A 199 10.43 -7.37 -11.55
N ALA A 200 10.57 -7.15 -10.24
CA ALA A 200 11.86 -6.92 -9.61
C ALA A 200 12.32 -8.17 -8.85
N ARG A 201 13.44 -8.75 -9.28
CA ARG A 201 14.16 -9.77 -8.52
C ARG A 201 15.27 -9.08 -7.72
N THR A 202 15.18 -9.16 -6.40
CA THR A 202 16.20 -8.61 -5.50
C THR A 202 17.04 -9.75 -4.93
N VAL A 203 18.35 -9.55 -4.91
CA VAL A 203 19.33 -10.40 -4.23
C VAL A 203 20.06 -9.54 -3.22
N VAL A 204 19.95 -9.91 -1.95
CA VAL A 204 20.61 -9.24 -0.83
C VAL A 204 21.67 -10.17 -0.28
N GLU A 205 22.91 -9.69 -0.19
CA GLU A 205 24.01 -10.35 0.49
C GLU A 205 24.47 -9.49 1.67
N GLU A 206 24.43 -10.08 2.86
CA GLU A 206 24.74 -9.40 4.12
C GLU A 206 25.81 -10.19 4.87
N SER A 207 26.61 -9.48 5.65
CA SER A 207 27.49 -10.11 6.62
C SER A 207 27.21 -9.63 8.03
N PHE A 208 27.34 -10.55 9.00
CA PHE A 208 27.14 -10.27 10.41
C PHE A 208 28.38 -10.67 11.19
N VAL A 209 28.86 -9.79 12.05
CA VAL A 209 30.10 -9.97 12.80
C VAL A 209 29.79 -10.49 14.20
N ASN A 210 30.36 -11.66 14.51
CA ASN A 210 30.45 -12.21 15.85
C ASN A 210 31.70 -11.65 16.54
N HIS A 211 31.49 -10.82 17.56
CA HIS A 211 32.55 -10.19 18.36
C HIS A 211 33.02 -11.06 19.54
N THR A 212 32.54 -12.29 19.63
CA THR A 212 32.96 -13.27 20.65
C THR A 212 33.96 -14.26 20.07
N ASP A 213 34.69 -14.94 20.94
CA ASP A 213 35.60 -16.04 20.62
C ASP A 213 34.88 -17.41 20.55
N HIS A 214 33.56 -17.43 20.72
CA HIS A 214 32.74 -18.64 20.70
C HIS A 214 31.99 -18.79 19.38
N VAL A 215 31.72 -20.05 18.99
CA VAL A 215 30.82 -20.35 17.88
C VAL A 215 29.39 -20.12 18.35
N LEU A 216 28.66 -19.25 17.65
CA LEU A 216 27.28 -18.92 18.01
C LEU A 216 26.26 -19.63 17.10
N GLU A 217 25.06 -19.79 17.63
CA GLU A 217 23.84 -20.08 16.89
C GLU A 217 22.90 -18.88 17.01
N GLY A 218 22.16 -18.59 15.93
CA GLY A 218 21.21 -17.49 15.91
C GLY A 218 20.05 -17.68 14.95
N VAL A 219 19.16 -16.70 14.93
CA VAL A 219 18.02 -16.62 14.03
C VAL A 219 18.16 -15.35 13.20
N PHE A 220 18.17 -15.54 11.88
CA PHE A 220 18.12 -14.47 10.90
C PHE A 220 16.67 -14.10 10.61
N TYR A 221 16.37 -12.81 10.64
CA TYR A 221 15.08 -12.23 10.30
C TYR A 221 15.27 -11.29 9.12
N PHE A 222 14.43 -11.42 8.10
CA PHE A 222 14.43 -10.52 6.96
C PHE A 222 13.00 -10.08 6.61
N PRO A 223 12.64 -8.81 6.83
CA PRO A 223 11.35 -8.27 6.39
C PRO A 223 11.27 -8.25 4.87
N LEU A 224 10.16 -8.76 4.33
CA LEU A 224 9.87 -8.78 2.90
C LEU A 224 8.76 -7.75 2.60
N PRO A 225 8.80 -7.12 1.42
CA PRO A 225 7.68 -6.33 0.90
C PRO A 225 6.40 -7.16 0.83
N GLY A 226 5.23 -6.58 1.06
CA GLY A 226 3.98 -7.34 1.29
C GLY A 226 3.58 -8.34 0.20
N ASP A 227 3.95 -8.08 -1.06
CA ASP A 227 3.68 -8.92 -2.24
C ASP A 227 4.90 -9.75 -2.69
N ALA A 228 6.01 -9.70 -1.95
CA ALA A 228 7.24 -10.39 -2.33
C ALA A 228 7.18 -11.89 -2.01
N SER A 229 7.70 -12.69 -2.93
CA SER A 229 7.90 -14.13 -2.79
C SER A 229 9.39 -14.48 -2.75
N ILE A 230 9.80 -15.31 -1.79
CA ILE A 230 11.19 -15.75 -1.65
C ILE A 230 11.54 -16.74 -2.75
N SER A 231 12.64 -16.49 -3.44
CA SER A 231 13.17 -17.36 -4.49
C SER A 231 14.43 -18.13 -4.07
N GLY A 232 15.10 -17.73 -2.98
CA GLY A 232 16.32 -18.39 -2.53
C GLY A 232 16.81 -17.90 -1.18
N PHE A 233 17.43 -18.80 -0.42
CA PHE A 233 18.17 -18.48 0.79
C PHE A 233 19.42 -19.35 0.86
N SER A 234 20.54 -18.76 1.26
CA SER A 234 21.80 -19.48 1.43
C SER A 234 22.70 -18.77 2.42
N MET A 235 23.65 -19.50 2.97
CA MET A 235 24.65 -18.98 3.89
C MET A 235 26.00 -19.65 3.62
N TRP A 236 27.09 -18.98 4.00
CA TRP A 236 28.42 -19.55 3.87
C TRP A 236 28.80 -20.36 5.12
N ILE A 237 29.39 -21.53 4.92
CA ILE A 237 30.05 -22.33 5.96
C ILE A 237 31.50 -22.52 5.50
N GLY A 238 32.42 -21.79 6.13
CA GLY A 238 33.75 -21.59 5.55
C GLY A 238 33.61 -20.87 4.20
N ASP A 239 34.22 -21.42 3.15
CA ASP A 239 34.16 -20.87 1.79
C ASP A 239 33.01 -21.46 0.94
N GLU A 240 32.29 -22.45 1.46
CA GLU A 240 31.20 -23.13 0.73
C GLU A 240 29.85 -22.46 0.97
N GLN A 241 29.10 -22.21 -0.12
CA GLN A 241 27.76 -21.64 -0.06
C GLN A 241 26.71 -22.76 0.06
N VAL A 242 26.09 -22.86 1.24
CA VAL A 242 25.06 -23.84 1.55
C VAL A 242 23.68 -23.23 1.34
N HIS A 243 22.86 -23.86 0.51
CA HIS A 243 21.49 -23.42 0.23
C HIS A 243 20.54 -23.96 1.29
N GLY A 244 19.69 -23.08 1.84
CA GLY A 244 18.63 -23.49 2.76
C GLY A 244 17.41 -23.98 2.00
N GLU A 245 16.77 -25.04 2.49
CA GLU A 245 15.47 -25.47 1.97
C GLU A 245 14.38 -24.50 2.46
N ILE A 246 13.76 -23.79 1.52
CA ILE A 246 12.65 -22.88 1.82
C ILE A 246 11.39 -23.73 1.98
N VAL A 247 10.92 -23.86 3.21
CA VAL A 247 9.72 -24.62 3.52
C VAL A 247 8.57 -23.65 3.76
N GLU A 248 7.47 -23.82 3.02
CA GLU A 248 6.27 -23.00 3.17
C GLU A 248 5.74 -22.99 4.62
N LYS A 249 5.15 -21.87 5.04
CA LYS A 249 4.67 -21.62 6.41
C LYS A 249 3.79 -22.75 6.97
N GLN A 250 2.96 -23.39 6.14
CA GLN A 250 2.11 -24.53 6.56
C GLN A 250 2.92 -25.80 6.81
N ARG A 251 3.91 -26.10 5.96
CA ARG A 251 4.80 -27.26 6.09
C ARG A 251 5.84 -27.07 7.21
N ALA A 252 6.30 -25.85 7.43
CA ALA A 252 7.14 -25.48 8.58
C ALA A 252 6.38 -25.66 9.92
N ARG A 253 5.08 -25.34 9.95
CA ARG A 253 4.22 -25.53 11.12
C ARG A 253 3.97 -27.01 11.42
N ALA A 254 3.76 -27.85 10.40
CA ALA A 254 3.63 -29.30 10.57
C ALA A 254 4.93 -29.97 11.09
N ILE A 255 6.10 -29.55 10.58
CA ILE A 255 7.40 -30.02 11.08
C ILE A 255 7.62 -29.55 12.52
N TYR A 256 7.30 -28.30 12.83
CA TYR A 256 7.40 -27.72 14.17
C TYR A 256 6.46 -28.38 15.19
N GLU A 257 5.21 -28.66 14.83
CA GLU A 257 4.26 -29.39 15.68
C GLU A 257 4.67 -30.85 15.90
N THR A 258 5.35 -31.45 14.92
CA THR A 258 5.96 -32.78 15.07
C THR A 258 7.10 -32.74 16.08
N ILE A 259 7.92 -31.69 16.07
CA ILE A 259 9.03 -31.48 17.03
C ILE A 259 8.50 -31.11 18.43
N LEU A 260 7.40 -30.36 18.55
CA LEU A 260 6.75 -30.02 19.83
C LEU A 260 6.24 -31.25 20.59
N ARG A 261 5.95 -32.36 19.89
CA ARG A 261 5.56 -33.64 20.53
C ARG A 261 6.72 -34.32 21.27
N GLU A 262 7.96 -33.87 21.07
CA GLU A 262 9.16 -34.45 21.70
C GLU A 262 9.60 -33.78 23.03
N LYS A 263 8.72 -32.97 23.65
CA LYS A 263 8.83 -32.46 25.04
C LYS A 263 10.23 -31.94 25.46
N ARG A 264 10.62 -30.76 24.95
CA ARG A 264 11.54 -29.87 25.67
C ARG A 264 11.03 -28.42 25.64
N ASP A 265 11.07 -27.83 26.83
CA ASP A 265 10.33 -26.63 27.26
C ASP A 265 10.72 -25.30 26.59
N PRO A 266 9.80 -24.31 26.61
CA PRO A 266 9.74 -23.19 25.68
C PRO A 266 10.42 -21.92 26.20
N GLY A 267 10.89 -21.10 25.25
CA GLY A 267 11.30 -19.71 25.44
C GLY A 267 10.45 -18.81 24.55
N LEU A 268 9.67 -17.95 25.19
CA LEU A 268 8.61 -17.07 24.73
C LEU A 268 9.10 -15.88 23.86
N LEU A 269 8.48 -15.63 22.70
CA LEU A 269 7.75 -14.37 22.43
C LEU A 269 6.99 -14.36 21.08
N GLU A 270 5.84 -13.71 21.18
CA GLU A 270 4.75 -13.57 20.22
C GLU A 270 5.05 -12.57 19.10
N TRP A 271 4.37 -12.81 17.98
CA TRP A 271 3.88 -11.85 16.98
C TRP A 271 4.80 -10.72 16.48
N ALA A 272 5.26 -10.89 15.24
CA ALA A 272 5.16 -9.82 14.25
C ALA A 272 4.14 -10.28 13.21
N GLY A 273 2.98 -9.64 13.14
CA GLY A 273 2.18 -9.67 11.92
C GLY A 273 3.05 -9.11 10.79
N GLY A 274 3.13 -9.80 9.64
CA GLY A 274 3.90 -9.30 8.51
C GLY A 274 4.57 -10.38 7.65
N ASN A 275 4.98 -9.98 6.46
CA ASN A 275 5.74 -10.78 5.51
C ASN A 275 7.23 -10.84 5.95
N VAL A 276 7.56 -11.53 7.04
CA VAL A 276 8.94 -11.63 7.55
C VAL A 276 9.50 -13.04 7.38
N PHE A 277 10.64 -13.16 6.71
CA PHE A 277 11.39 -14.41 6.58
C PHE A 277 12.21 -14.69 7.86
N LYS A 278 12.28 -15.96 8.24
CA LYS A 278 13.06 -16.42 9.41
C LYS A 278 13.88 -17.65 9.05
N ALA A 279 15.17 -17.66 9.40
CA ALA A 279 16.04 -18.81 9.20
C ALA A 279 16.95 -19.04 10.40
N ARG A 280 17.16 -20.30 10.79
CA ARG A 280 18.19 -20.66 11.77
C ARG A 280 19.55 -20.63 11.10
N VAL A 281 20.52 -20.04 11.80
CA VAL A 281 21.88 -19.83 11.29
C VAL A 281 22.87 -20.44 12.26
N TYR A 282 23.58 -21.44 11.77
CA TYR A 282 24.67 -22.11 12.46
C TYR A 282 25.64 -22.70 11.41
N PRO A 283 26.95 -22.75 11.68
CA PRO A 283 27.66 -22.04 12.74
C PRO A 283 27.90 -20.56 12.38
N ILE A 284 27.97 -19.69 13.39
CA ILE A 284 28.38 -18.28 13.27
C ILE A 284 29.79 -18.12 13.87
N VAL A 285 30.80 -18.11 13.01
CA VAL A 285 32.22 -18.00 13.38
C VAL A 285 32.80 -16.74 12.74
N GLY A 286 33.32 -15.80 13.53
CA GLY A 286 33.84 -14.53 13.02
C GLY A 286 32.77 -13.76 12.22
N GLU A 287 32.90 -13.69 10.90
CA GLU A 287 31.94 -13.01 10.02
C GLU A 287 31.04 -14.03 9.28
N LYS A 288 29.74 -14.01 9.56
CA LYS A 288 28.75 -14.88 8.91
C LYS A 288 28.12 -14.19 7.71
N ARG A 289 28.26 -14.80 6.54
CA ARG A 289 27.65 -14.30 5.28
C ARG A 289 26.33 -15.00 5.02
N ILE A 290 25.32 -14.22 4.64
CA ILE A 290 23.97 -14.66 4.34
C ILE A 290 23.55 -14.06 3.00
N LYS A 291 22.80 -14.82 2.21
CA LYS A 291 22.23 -14.37 0.95
C LYS A 291 20.78 -14.78 0.86
N ILE A 292 19.92 -13.81 0.59
CA ILE A 292 18.49 -14.02 0.34
C ILE A 292 18.14 -13.43 -1.03
N SER A 293 17.23 -14.10 -1.75
CA SER A 293 16.65 -13.56 -2.97
C SER A 293 15.14 -13.65 -2.94
N TYR A 294 14.48 -12.61 -3.41
CA TYR A 294 13.03 -12.52 -3.51
C TYR A 294 12.60 -11.79 -4.77
N THR A 295 11.36 -11.99 -5.18
CA THR A 295 10.74 -11.38 -6.35
C THR A 295 9.48 -10.64 -5.92
N GLN A 296 9.25 -9.45 -6.44
CA GLN A 296 8.05 -8.66 -6.20
C GLN A 296 7.50 -8.05 -7.50
N VAL A 297 6.23 -7.67 -7.49
CA VAL A 297 5.60 -6.95 -8.60
C VAL A 297 5.55 -5.47 -8.24
N LEU A 298 6.33 -4.65 -8.95
CA LEU A 298 6.34 -3.22 -8.77
C LEU A 298 5.01 -2.62 -9.24
N PRO A 299 4.25 -1.95 -8.36
CA PRO A 299 3.02 -1.30 -8.76
C PRO A 299 3.31 -0.24 -9.83
N LYS A 300 2.61 -0.33 -10.96
CA LYS A 300 2.67 0.68 -12.02
C LYS A 300 1.65 1.78 -11.77
N GLN A 301 2.14 3.02 -11.74
CA GLN A 301 1.32 4.23 -11.63
C GLN A 301 1.52 5.05 -12.91
N GLY A 302 0.46 5.13 -13.73
CA GLY A 302 0.56 5.73 -15.05
C GLY A 302 1.58 4.98 -15.93
N ALA A 303 2.59 5.69 -16.42
CA ALA A 303 3.64 5.12 -17.27
C ALA A 303 4.93 4.76 -16.53
N GLY A 304 4.94 4.78 -15.19
CA GLY A 304 6.14 4.51 -14.40
C GLY A 304 5.91 3.54 -13.24
N TYR A 305 7.02 2.99 -12.75
CA TYR A 305 7.08 2.15 -11.57
C TYR A 305 8.33 2.51 -10.76
N ARG A 306 8.28 2.19 -9.47
CA ARG A 306 9.32 2.58 -8.51
C ARG A 306 9.76 1.35 -7.73
N TYR A 307 11.07 1.18 -7.60
CA TYR A 307 11.66 0.22 -6.69
C TYR A 307 12.11 0.95 -5.43
N HIS A 308 11.75 0.40 -4.29
CA HIS A 308 12.10 0.89 -2.97
C HIS A 308 12.78 -0.24 -2.20
N TYR A 309 13.84 0.12 -1.48
CA TYR A 309 14.57 -0.78 -0.59
C TYR A 309 14.97 0.00 0.66
N ALA A 310 14.47 -0.41 1.83
CA ALA A 310 14.77 0.33 3.04
C ALA A 310 16.20 0.04 3.50
N LEU A 311 16.93 1.11 3.79
CA LEU A 311 18.32 1.09 4.23
C LEU A 311 18.50 1.84 5.54
N GLN A 312 17.56 2.71 5.90
CA GLN A 312 17.64 3.47 7.14
C GLN A 312 17.35 2.54 8.33
N SER A 313 18.28 2.49 9.29
CA SER A 313 18.06 1.80 10.58
C SER A 313 18.90 2.44 11.67
N GLU A 314 18.36 2.42 12.89
CA GLU A 314 19.06 2.83 14.10
C GLU A 314 20.33 2.00 14.35
N MET A 315 20.36 0.72 13.97
CA MET A 315 21.56 -0.11 14.10
C MET A 315 22.74 0.42 13.28
N LEU A 316 22.48 0.88 12.05
CA LEU A 316 23.53 1.41 11.17
C LEU A 316 23.99 2.81 11.58
N ARG A 317 23.12 3.59 12.24
CA ARG A 317 23.52 4.87 12.85
C ARG A 317 24.55 4.67 13.97
N ALA A 318 24.40 3.59 14.74
CA ALA A 318 25.36 3.24 15.78
C ALA A 318 26.63 2.58 15.22
N HIS A 319 26.51 1.79 14.15
CA HIS A 319 27.62 1.05 13.54
C HIS A 319 27.56 1.19 12.01
N PRO A 320 28.39 2.07 11.41
CA PRO A 320 28.45 2.24 9.96
C PRO A 320 28.78 0.95 9.23
N LEU A 321 28.24 0.79 8.02
CA LEU A 321 28.61 -0.33 7.14
C LEU A 321 30.05 -0.18 6.70
N ARG A 322 30.84 -1.25 6.79
CA ARG A 322 32.18 -1.29 6.17
C ARG A 322 32.08 -1.03 4.68
N ARG A 323 31.03 -1.55 4.04
CA ARG A 323 30.77 -1.37 2.61
C ARG A 323 29.29 -1.53 2.27
N LEU A 324 28.76 -0.60 1.48
CA LEU A 324 27.45 -0.67 0.84
C LEU A 324 27.63 -0.73 -0.67
N GLU A 325 27.04 -1.74 -1.32
CA GLU A 325 26.96 -1.85 -2.78
C GLU A 325 25.50 -1.96 -3.21
N LEU A 326 25.07 -1.09 -4.13
CA LEU A 326 23.74 -1.12 -4.72
C LEU A 326 23.88 -1.18 -6.24
N SER A 327 23.25 -2.17 -6.85
CA SER A 327 23.21 -2.30 -8.31
C SER A 327 21.81 -2.62 -8.80
N VAL A 328 21.39 -1.93 -9.86
CA VAL A 328 20.09 -2.14 -10.50
C VAL A 328 20.31 -2.33 -12.00
N LYS A 329 19.67 -3.34 -12.58
CA LYS A 329 19.55 -3.51 -14.03
C LYS A 329 18.08 -3.48 -14.40
N VAL A 330 17.78 -2.80 -15.50
CA VAL A 330 16.43 -2.68 -16.05
C VAL A 330 16.42 -3.24 -17.46
N ASP A 331 15.45 -4.09 -17.74
CA ASP A 331 15.06 -4.54 -19.07
C ASP A 331 13.57 -4.27 -19.24
N SER A 332 13.20 -3.48 -20.24
CA SER A 332 11.82 -3.04 -20.46
C SER A 332 11.39 -3.31 -21.89
N GLN A 333 10.23 -3.92 -22.07
CA GLN A 333 9.63 -4.11 -23.39
C GLN A 333 9.17 -2.78 -24.01
N THR A 334 8.90 -1.78 -23.17
CA THR A 334 8.56 -0.42 -23.59
C THR A 334 9.78 0.48 -23.50
N LYS A 335 9.92 1.43 -24.43
CA LYS A 335 11.03 2.39 -24.37
C LYS A 335 11.03 3.14 -23.04
N LEU A 336 12.22 3.30 -22.47
CA LEU A 336 12.46 4.05 -21.25
C LEU A 336 12.43 5.54 -21.59
N ALA A 337 11.49 6.27 -20.98
CA ALA A 337 11.44 7.72 -21.06
C ALA A 337 12.47 8.34 -20.11
N GLU A 338 12.50 7.89 -18.86
CA GLU A 338 13.43 8.37 -17.84
C GLU A 338 13.71 7.28 -16.80
N VAL A 339 14.98 7.12 -16.42
CA VAL A 339 15.39 6.34 -15.25
C VAL A 339 16.17 7.26 -14.32
N SER A 340 15.92 7.18 -13.01
CA SER A 340 16.65 8.01 -12.05
C SER A 340 16.74 7.36 -10.67
N CYS A 341 17.81 7.70 -9.94
CA CYS A 341 17.97 7.37 -8.52
C CYS A 341 18.06 8.68 -7.73
N PRO A 342 16.95 9.19 -7.17
CA PRO A 342 16.96 10.45 -6.41
C PRO A 342 17.60 10.29 -5.01
N SER A 343 17.75 9.05 -4.54
CA SER A 343 18.20 8.75 -3.19
C SER A 343 19.72 8.69 -3.08
N HIS A 344 20.41 8.15 -4.08
CA HIS A 344 21.85 7.87 -4.04
C HIS A 344 22.55 8.36 -5.32
N GLY A 345 23.65 9.07 -5.16
CA GLY A 345 24.48 9.56 -6.27
C GLY A 345 25.36 8.45 -6.82
N GLY A 346 24.83 7.64 -7.75
CA GLY A 346 25.56 6.55 -8.42
C GLY A 346 25.79 6.79 -9.91
N ARG A 347 26.47 5.84 -10.55
CA ARG A 347 26.67 5.82 -12.00
C ARG A 347 25.43 5.22 -12.67
N LEU A 348 24.64 6.06 -13.34
CA LEU A 348 23.49 5.64 -14.14
C LEU A 348 23.84 5.63 -15.63
N ARG A 349 23.42 4.58 -16.34
CA ARG A 349 23.43 4.51 -17.81
C ARG A 349 22.06 4.07 -18.29
N GLN A 350 21.55 4.71 -19.33
CA GLN A 350 20.27 4.38 -19.95
C GLN A 350 20.45 4.27 -21.47
N THR A 351 19.79 3.28 -22.07
CA THR A 351 19.55 3.12 -23.50
C THR A 351 18.04 3.16 -23.77
N SER A 352 17.59 2.80 -24.98
CA SER A 352 16.15 2.85 -25.32
C SER A 352 15.30 1.93 -24.44
N ASN A 353 15.80 0.75 -24.06
CA ASN A 353 15.01 -0.28 -23.38
C ASN A 353 15.73 -0.86 -22.15
N ASN A 354 16.98 -0.45 -21.90
CA ASN A 354 17.76 -0.93 -20.77
C ASN A 354 18.30 0.22 -19.95
N ALA A 355 18.49 -0.01 -18.67
CA ALA A 355 19.25 0.89 -17.80
C ALA A 355 20.08 0.10 -16.80
N SER A 356 21.19 0.68 -16.35
CA SER A 356 22.01 0.14 -15.29
C SER A 356 22.42 1.24 -14.31
N PHE A 357 22.36 0.95 -13.02
CA PHE A 357 22.77 1.83 -11.95
C PHE A 357 23.73 1.11 -11.01
N GLU A 358 24.80 1.80 -10.61
CA GLU A 358 25.79 1.30 -9.66
C GLU A 358 26.14 2.37 -8.63
N PHE A 359 26.08 2.01 -7.35
CA PHE A 359 26.54 2.81 -6.22
C PHE A 359 27.39 1.94 -5.30
N SER A 360 28.50 2.49 -4.81
CA SER A 360 29.38 1.85 -3.84
C SER A 360 29.92 2.91 -2.89
N ALA A 361 29.90 2.61 -1.59
CA ALA A 361 30.51 3.44 -0.57
C ALA A 361 31.13 2.54 0.51
N ASP A 362 32.29 2.94 1.03
CA ASP A 362 32.96 2.30 2.17
C ASP A 362 32.75 3.17 3.42
N GLU A 363 32.71 2.56 4.60
CA GLU A 363 32.41 3.23 5.89
C GLU A 363 31.17 4.14 5.84
N PHE A 364 30.06 3.59 5.34
CA PHE A 364 28.87 4.35 5.01
C PHE A 364 27.73 4.14 6.01
N THR A 365 27.09 5.23 6.42
CA THR A 365 25.85 5.20 7.22
C THR A 365 24.69 5.65 6.34
N PRO A 366 23.74 4.76 5.99
CA PRO A 366 22.57 5.15 5.23
C PRO A 366 21.68 6.12 6.04
N GLU A 367 21.57 7.36 5.55
CA GLU A 367 20.69 8.37 6.17
C GLU A 367 19.25 8.32 5.65
N ARG A 368 19.03 7.59 4.54
CA ARG A 368 17.75 7.48 3.83
C ARG A 368 17.65 6.14 3.10
N ASP A 369 16.43 5.78 2.74
CA ASP A 369 16.16 4.57 1.96
C ASP A 369 16.60 4.70 0.50
N PHE A 370 16.82 3.54 -0.13
CA PHE A 370 17.11 3.47 -1.55
C PHE A 370 15.83 3.51 -2.36
N GLU A 371 15.80 4.45 -3.29
CA GLU A 371 14.72 4.66 -4.24
C GLU A 371 15.28 4.68 -5.67
N PHE A 372 14.67 3.89 -6.54
CA PHE A 372 14.94 3.85 -7.98
C PHE A 372 13.65 4.03 -8.79
N ARG A 373 13.66 4.97 -9.74
CA ARG A 373 12.50 5.37 -10.54
C ARG A 373 12.68 4.95 -11.99
N ILE A 374 11.63 4.39 -12.57
CA ILE A 374 11.59 3.98 -13.96
C ILE A 374 10.31 4.54 -14.58
N ALA A 375 10.44 5.34 -15.62
CA ALA A 375 9.37 5.83 -16.46
C ALA A 375 9.54 5.28 -17.87
N THR A 376 8.46 4.71 -18.40
CA THR A 376 8.36 4.24 -19.78
C THR A 376 7.58 5.23 -20.63
N GLU A 377 7.77 5.20 -21.94
CA GLU A 377 6.89 5.93 -22.86
C GLU A 377 5.45 5.45 -22.70
N SER A 378 4.49 6.39 -22.67
CA SER A 378 3.09 6.06 -22.46
C SER A 378 2.54 5.19 -23.60
N ALA A 379 1.70 4.22 -23.26
CA ALA A 379 1.05 3.31 -24.21
C ALA A 379 0.09 4.01 -25.19
N GLY A 380 -0.25 5.28 -24.95
CA GLY A 380 -1.37 5.96 -25.60
C GLY A 380 -2.72 5.43 -25.10
N ALA A 381 -3.80 5.76 -25.81
CA ALA A 381 -5.18 5.43 -25.44
C ALA A 381 -5.55 3.93 -25.52
N GLN A 382 -4.64 3.06 -25.99
CA GLN A 382 -4.88 1.63 -26.10
C GLN A 382 -4.21 0.91 -24.92
N GLY A 383 -5.00 0.15 -24.14
CA GLY A 383 -4.47 -0.71 -23.08
C GLY A 383 -3.46 -1.71 -23.63
N ARG A 384 -2.41 -2.00 -22.88
CA ARG A 384 -1.33 -2.92 -23.28
C ARG A 384 -1.33 -4.14 -22.37
N ALA A 385 -1.07 -5.30 -22.96
CA ALA A 385 -0.75 -6.51 -22.22
C ALA A 385 0.75 -6.81 -22.40
N THR A 386 1.47 -6.94 -21.30
CA THR A 386 2.86 -7.39 -21.27
C THR A 386 2.88 -8.86 -20.85
N LEU A 387 3.49 -9.71 -21.67
CA LEU A 387 3.71 -11.11 -21.37
C LEU A 387 5.17 -11.33 -20.97
N VAL A 388 5.37 -11.92 -19.79
CA VAL A 388 6.69 -12.35 -19.30
C VAL A 388 6.69 -13.89 -19.27
N PRO A 389 7.19 -14.56 -20.32
CA PRO A 389 7.25 -16.01 -20.36
C PRO A 389 8.43 -16.55 -19.55
N HIS A 390 8.24 -17.71 -18.93
CA HIS A 390 9.29 -18.50 -18.30
C HIS A 390 9.16 -19.96 -18.75
N VAL A 391 10.26 -20.50 -19.28
CA VAL A 391 10.38 -21.91 -19.64
C VAL A 391 11.62 -22.46 -18.95
N ARG A 392 11.49 -23.62 -18.34
CA ARG A 392 12.63 -24.41 -17.83
C ARG A 392 12.87 -25.53 -18.83
N ASP A 393 14.13 -25.84 -19.13
CA ASP A 393 14.48 -26.82 -20.16
C ASP A 393 13.69 -28.12 -20.01
N GLY A 394 12.86 -28.42 -21.02
CA GLY A 394 12.10 -29.67 -21.11
C GLY A 394 10.76 -29.74 -20.35
N SER A 395 10.28 -28.65 -19.73
CA SER A 395 8.95 -28.61 -19.08
C SER A 395 7.97 -27.67 -19.79
N ASP A 396 6.67 -27.85 -19.56
CA ASP A 396 5.67 -26.84 -19.88
C ASP A 396 6.04 -25.53 -19.18
N GLY A 397 6.01 -24.42 -19.93
CA GLY A 397 6.32 -23.09 -19.43
C GLY A 397 5.13 -22.46 -18.70
N TYR A 398 5.40 -21.40 -17.95
CA TYR A 398 4.38 -20.51 -17.41
C TYR A 398 4.64 -19.08 -17.88
N PHE A 399 3.63 -18.21 -17.81
CA PHE A 399 3.80 -16.80 -18.13
C PHE A 399 3.07 -15.94 -17.11
N LEU A 400 3.55 -14.72 -16.94
CA LEU A 400 2.81 -13.65 -16.29
C LEU A 400 2.24 -12.72 -17.36
N CYS A 401 0.94 -12.44 -17.30
CA CYS A 401 0.29 -11.43 -18.13
C CYS A 401 -0.05 -10.21 -17.27
N LEU A 402 0.54 -9.08 -17.61
CA LEU A 402 0.28 -7.79 -16.97
C LEU A 402 -0.57 -6.95 -17.92
N VAL A 403 -1.77 -6.57 -17.50
CA VAL A 403 -2.67 -5.76 -18.34
C VAL A 403 -2.75 -4.35 -17.78
N ASP A 404 -2.34 -3.37 -18.58
CA ASP A 404 -2.51 -1.95 -18.28
C ASP A 404 -3.94 -1.52 -18.56
N SER A 405 -4.54 -0.81 -17.60
CA SER A 405 -5.81 -0.13 -17.84
C SER A 405 -5.61 1.02 -18.84
N PRO A 406 -6.45 1.16 -19.88
CA PRO A 406 -6.34 2.27 -20.82
C PRO A 406 -6.46 3.61 -20.06
N GLN A 407 -5.48 4.49 -20.23
CA GLN A 407 -5.59 5.87 -19.75
C GLN A 407 -6.73 6.54 -20.52
N ARG A 408 -7.87 6.75 -19.86
CA ARG A 408 -8.95 7.59 -20.39
C ARG A 408 -8.72 9.01 -19.90
N ASP A 409 -8.54 9.96 -20.83
CA ASP A 409 -8.32 11.38 -20.55
C ASP A 409 -9.48 12.04 -19.77
N ALA A 410 -10.65 11.39 -19.77
CA ALA A 410 -11.75 11.68 -18.86
C ALA A 410 -12.18 10.40 -18.16
N LYS A 411 -12.06 10.35 -16.82
CA LYS A 411 -12.88 9.43 -16.02
C LYS A 411 -14.34 9.79 -16.37
N PRO A 412 -15.15 8.91 -16.97
CA PRO A 412 -16.58 9.19 -17.08
C PRO A 412 -17.12 9.50 -15.68
N ASP A 413 -18.08 10.42 -15.61
CA ASP A 413 -18.74 10.77 -14.35
C ASP A 413 -19.20 9.47 -13.70
N PRO A 414 -18.65 9.08 -12.55
CA PRO A 414 -18.78 7.71 -12.09
C PRO A 414 -20.25 7.46 -11.73
N MET A 415 -20.79 6.30 -12.15
CA MET A 415 -22.19 5.96 -11.88
C MET A 415 -22.47 6.09 -10.38
N PRO A 416 -23.62 6.66 -9.98
CA PRO A 416 -24.02 6.77 -8.58
C PRO A 416 -23.86 5.44 -7.85
N LEU A 417 -23.16 5.46 -6.72
CA LEU A 417 -22.95 4.28 -5.88
C LEU A 417 -24.19 4.08 -4.99
N ASP A 418 -24.57 2.83 -4.81
CA ASP A 418 -25.51 2.40 -3.78
C ASP A 418 -24.75 1.49 -2.82
N LEU A 419 -24.48 1.97 -1.61
CA LEU A 419 -23.59 1.33 -0.64
C LEU A 419 -24.37 0.81 0.57
N ILE A 420 -24.14 -0.44 0.94
CA ILE A 420 -24.55 -1.01 2.23
C ILE A 420 -23.28 -1.29 3.04
N VAL A 421 -23.19 -0.73 4.25
CA VAL A 421 -22.13 -1.07 5.20
C VAL A 421 -22.69 -1.97 6.28
N ILE A 422 -22.10 -3.15 6.48
CA ILE A 422 -22.40 -4.04 7.59
C ILE A 422 -21.27 -3.89 8.61
N ALA A 423 -21.55 -3.17 9.70
CA ALA A 423 -20.63 -3.02 10.82
C ALA A 423 -20.87 -4.15 11.82
N ASP A 424 -19.91 -5.07 11.95
CA ASP A 424 -19.96 -6.10 12.98
C ASP A 424 -19.81 -5.44 14.35
N THR A 425 -20.81 -5.65 15.22
CA THR A 425 -20.87 -5.05 16.55
C THR A 425 -20.72 -6.05 17.68
N SER A 426 -20.28 -7.28 17.39
CA SER A 426 -20.05 -8.34 18.37
C SER A 426 -18.89 -8.04 19.34
N ALA A 427 -18.74 -8.91 20.35
CA ALA A 427 -17.75 -8.75 21.41
C ALA A 427 -16.28 -8.77 20.91
N SER A 428 -16.00 -9.49 19.82
CA SER A 428 -14.65 -9.57 19.26
C SER A 428 -14.20 -8.26 18.57
N VAL A 429 -15.15 -7.45 18.12
CA VAL A 429 -14.90 -6.11 17.57
C VAL A 429 -15.03 -5.04 18.66
N SER A 430 -14.13 -5.12 19.65
CA SER A 430 -14.04 -4.19 20.80
C SER A 430 -12.67 -3.50 20.87
N GLY A 431 -12.53 -2.49 21.74
CA GLY A 431 -11.29 -1.74 21.92
C GLY A 431 -10.76 -1.12 20.61
N SER A 432 -9.49 -1.34 20.31
CA SER A 432 -8.83 -0.78 19.12
C SER A 432 -9.43 -1.24 17.79
N ALA A 433 -9.98 -2.46 17.72
CA ALA A 433 -10.67 -2.95 16.52
C ALA A 433 -11.96 -2.16 16.26
N ARG A 434 -12.69 -1.76 17.32
CA ARG A 434 -13.85 -0.88 17.22
C ARG A 434 -13.49 0.52 16.76
N GLU A 435 -12.42 1.08 17.33
CA GLU A 435 -11.92 2.41 16.94
C GLU A 435 -11.51 2.43 15.46
N THR A 436 -10.82 1.38 15.01
CA THR A 436 -10.40 1.20 13.61
C THR A 436 -11.60 1.00 12.68
N GLN A 437 -12.59 0.22 13.09
CA GLN A 437 -13.85 0.05 12.35
C GLN A 437 -14.56 1.39 12.13
N LEU A 438 -14.72 2.20 13.19
CA LEU A 438 -15.37 3.52 13.08
C LEU A 438 -14.57 4.47 12.19
N GLN A 439 -13.25 4.48 12.30
CA GLN A 439 -12.35 5.24 11.43
C GLN A 439 -12.54 4.87 9.95
N LEU A 440 -12.61 3.57 9.66
CA LEU A 440 -12.81 3.07 8.32
C LEU A 440 -14.18 3.46 7.75
N ILE A 441 -15.24 3.30 8.55
CA ILE A 441 -16.61 3.67 8.14
C ILE A 441 -16.71 5.17 7.88
N GLU A 442 -16.16 6.00 8.77
CA GLU A 442 -16.10 7.46 8.59
C GLU A 442 -15.38 7.84 7.29
N ALA A 443 -14.22 7.21 7.03
CA ALA A 443 -13.45 7.43 5.82
C ALA A 443 -14.20 7.00 4.54
N LEU A 444 -14.85 5.83 4.56
CA LEU A 444 -15.63 5.31 3.45
C LEU A 444 -16.79 6.24 3.09
N LEU A 445 -17.64 6.54 4.09
CA LEU A 445 -18.81 7.39 3.87
C LEU A 445 -18.43 8.82 3.50
N GLY A 446 -17.36 9.35 4.11
CA GLY A 446 -16.86 10.68 3.81
C GLY A 446 -16.31 10.82 2.38
N ASN A 447 -15.97 9.74 1.69
CA ASN A 447 -15.44 9.79 0.33
C ASN A 447 -16.51 9.65 -0.77
N LEU A 448 -17.74 9.31 -0.40
CA LEU A 448 -18.86 9.25 -1.33
C LEU A 448 -19.22 10.64 -1.88
N GLY A 449 -19.74 10.66 -3.10
CA GLY A 449 -20.20 11.86 -3.80
C GLY A 449 -21.66 12.20 -3.53
N ALA A 450 -22.10 13.38 -3.96
CA ALA A 450 -23.45 13.88 -3.68
C ALA A 450 -24.58 13.06 -4.33
N LYS A 451 -24.29 12.35 -5.44
CA LYS A 451 -25.24 11.48 -6.13
C LYS A 451 -25.32 10.08 -5.51
N ASP A 452 -24.43 9.74 -4.60
CA ASP A 452 -24.35 8.42 -4.00
C ASP A 452 -25.40 8.26 -2.90
N ARG A 453 -25.75 7.01 -2.62
CA ARG A 453 -26.63 6.65 -1.52
C ARG A 453 -25.97 5.59 -0.68
N PHE A 454 -26.28 5.59 0.61
CA PHE A 454 -25.82 4.56 1.50
C PHE A 454 -26.86 4.18 2.56
N ASN A 455 -26.69 2.98 3.12
CA ASN A 455 -27.28 2.59 4.39
C ASN A 455 -26.24 1.85 5.23
N LEU A 456 -26.43 1.83 6.54
CA LEU A 456 -25.56 1.14 7.48
C LEU A 456 -26.39 0.17 8.31
N MET A 457 -25.83 -1.00 8.59
CA MET A 457 -26.40 -2.01 9.46
C MET A 457 -25.38 -2.39 10.53
N THR A 458 -25.82 -2.45 11.78
CA THR A 458 -25.05 -3.07 12.86
C THR A 458 -25.44 -4.55 12.94
N ALA A 459 -24.45 -5.43 13.04
CA ALA A 459 -24.64 -6.88 13.08
C ALA A 459 -23.95 -7.51 14.30
N ASP A 460 -24.74 -8.12 15.17
CA ASP A 460 -24.29 -9.02 16.24
C ASP A 460 -25.18 -10.28 16.20
N SER A 461 -25.78 -10.68 17.32
CA SER A 461 -26.88 -11.64 17.33
C SER A 461 -28.12 -11.15 16.58
N GLU A 462 -28.23 -9.84 16.34
CA GLU A 462 -29.28 -9.20 15.57
C GLU A 462 -28.70 -8.38 14.41
N ALA A 463 -29.52 -8.20 13.37
CA ALA A 463 -29.22 -7.34 12.24
C ALA A 463 -30.15 -6.13 12.31
N ARG A 464 -29.59 -4.93 12.54
CA ARG A 464 -30.39 -3.70 12.67
C ARG A 464 -29.88 -2.60 11.76
N TRP A 465 -30.78 -2.03 10.98
CA TRP A 465 -30.49 -0.94 10.07
C TRP A 465 -30.50 0.41 10.79
N ALA A 466 -29.55 1.28 10.44
CA ALA A 466 -29.52 2.67 10.86
C ALA A 466 -30.71 3.44 10.26
N PHE A 467 -31.10 3.10 9.02
CA PHE A 467 -32.22 3.73 8.31
C PHE A 467 -33.14 2.69 7.64
N ASP A 468 -34.43 3.01 7.54
CA ASP A 468 -35.41 2.17 6.85
C ASP A 468 -35.08 1.99 5.36
N LYS A 469 -34.49 3.01 4.72
CA LYS A 469 -34.06 3.01 3.32
C LYS A 469 -32.71 3.71 3.18
N ALA A 470 -32.00 3.43 2.09
CA ALA A 470 -30.77 4.14 1.76
C ALA A 470 -31.01 5.66 1.64
N ARG A 471 -30.10 6.45 2.19
CA ARG A 471 -30.15 7.92 2.21
C ARG A 471 -29.08 8.51 1.30
N ALA A 472 -29.29 9.75 0.88
CA ALA A 472 -28.24 10.55 0.25
C ALA A 472 -27.09 10.80 1.23
N VAL A 473 -25.90 11.06 0.68
CA VAL A 473 -24.70 11.32 1.48
C VAL A 473 -24.69 12.78 1.93
N ASP A 474 -24.91 12.98 3.23
CA ASP A 474 -24.77 14.27 3.90
C ASP A 474 -24.12 14.12 5.28
N ALA A 475 -23.61 15.21 5.85
CA ALA A 475 -22.88 15.19 7.12
C ALA A 475 -23.73 14.67 8.29
N VAL A 476 -25.04 14.93 8.27
CA VAL A 476 -25.96 14.51 9.34
C VAL A 476 -26.18 13.00 9.29
N ALA A 477 -26.42 12.44 8.10
CA ALA A 477 -26.59 11.01 7.91
C ALA A 477 -25.32 10.23 8.29
N ILE A 478 -24.13 10.78 8.00
CA ILE A 478 -22.85 10.17 8.41
C ILE A 478 -22.72 10.18 9.94
N GLU A 479 -22.96 11.32 10.59
CA GLU A 479 -22.86 11.45 12.05
C GLU A 479 -23.87 10.53 12.77
N GLU A 480 -25.12 10.48 12.30
CA GLU A 480 -26.15 9.55 12.79
C GLU A 480 -25.71 8.09 12.64
N SER A 481 -25.08 7.73 11.53
CA SER A 481 -24.60 6.36 11.28
C SER A 481 -23.45 5.97 12.20
N LEU A 482 -22.48 6.87 12.42
CA LEU A 482 -21.36 6.63 13.32
C LEU A 482 -21.85 6.51 14.77
N ALA A 483 -22.74 7.41 15.19
CA ALA A 483 -23.37 7.35 16.51
C ALA A 483 -24.18 6.05 16.70
N PHE A 484 -24.86 5.58 15.65
CA PHE A 484 -25.61 4.32 15.69
C PHE A 484 -24.71 3.10 15.94
N VAL A 485 -23.49 3.09 15.38
CA VAL A 485 -22.49 2.05 15.66
C VAL A 485 -21.92 2.20 17.07
N GLU A 486 -21.56 3.42 17.49
CA GLU A 486 -20.96 3.70 18.81
C GLU A 486 -21.90 3.37 19.98
N GLN A 487 -23.20 3.55 19.82
CA GLN A 487 -24.19 3.22 20.85
C GLN A 487 -24.32 1.71 21.09
N ARG A 488 -23.77 0.86 20.21
CA ARG A 488 -23.79 -0.60 20.40
C ARG A 488 -22.72 -1.03 21.39
N SER A 489 -23.19 -1.62 22.49
CA SER A 489 -22.29 -2.35 23.39
C SER A 489 -21.81 -3.63 22.70
N PRO A 490 -20.49 -3.88 22.62
CA PRO A 490 -19.94 -5.09 22.03
C PRO A 490 -20.17 -6.27 22.97
N LEU A 491 -21.39 -6.80 22.97
CA LEU A 491 -21.81 -7.91 23.81
C LEU A 491 -22.40 -9.00 22.92
N GLY A 492 -22.11 -10.25 23.28
CA GLY A 492 -22.66 -11.41 22.59
C GLY A 492 -21.79 -11.92 21.45
N TRP A 493 -22.45 -12.53 20.47
CA TRP A 493 -21.88 -13.34 19.39
C TRP A 493 -22.43 -12.86 18.04
N SER A 494 -21.84 -13.27 16.91
CA SER A 494 -22.21 -12.82 15.56
C SER A 494 -23.12 -13.80 14.82
N ASP A 495 -24.29 -13.33 14.38
CA ASP A 495 -25.21 -14.05 13.48
C ASP A 495 -25.00 -13.61 12.03
N LEU A 496 -23.96 -14.17 11.40
CA LEU A 496 -23.60 -13.82 10.03
C LEU A 496 -24.67 -14.25 9.02
N ASP A 497 -25.32 -15.40 9.20
CA ASP A 497 -26.42 -15.86 8.33
C ASP A 497 -27.58 -14.85 8.32
N ARG A 498 -27.93 -14.29 9.48
CA ARG A 498 -28.94 -13.22 9.61
C ARG A 498 -28.46 -11.90 9.00
N ALA A 499 -27.23 -11.48 9.30
CA ALA A 499 -26.66 -10.23 8.81
C ALA A 499 -26.61 -10.19 7.27
N PHE A 500 -25.98 -11.20 6.65
CA PHE A 500 -25.90 -11.25 5.19
C PHE A 500 -27.26 -11.50 4.54
N GLY A 501 -28.15 -12.27 5.17
CA GLY A 501 -29.53 -12.41 4.69
C GLY A 501 -30.26 -11.07 4.59
N ALA A 502 -30.21 -10.26 5.65
CA ALA A 502 -30.83 -8.93 5.65
C ALA A 502 -30.22 -8.00 4.60
N ALA A 503 -28.89 -8.07 4.38
CA ALA A 503 -28.23 -7.27 3.36
C ALA A 503 -28.60 -7.71 1.93
N ILE A 504 -28.65 -9.02 1.66
CA ILE A 504 -29.05 -9.59 0.37
C ILE A 504 -30.47 -9.14 0.00
N GLU A 505 -31.41 -9.14 0.95
CA GLU A 505 -32.79 -8.68 0.71
C GLU A 505 -32.88 -7.22 0.26
N ARG A 506 -31.90 -6.38 0.63
CA ARG A 506 -31.86 -4.95 0.26
C ARG A 506 -30.89 -4.65 -0.88
N ALA A 507 -30.04 -5.59 -1.28
CA ALA A 507 -29.04 -5.41 -2.31
C ALA A 507 -29.67 -5.50 -3.71
N GLY A 508 -29.47 -4.47 -4.52
CA GLY A 508 -29.76 -4.50 -5.95
C GLY A 508 -28.55 -4.94 -6.78
N PRO A 509 -28.69 -5.07 -8.11
CA PRO A 509 -27.63 -5.59 -8.99
C PRO A 509 -26.29 -4.85 -8.90
N ASN A 510 -26.31 -3.52 -8.71
CA ASN A 510 -25.10 -2.69 -8.63
C ASN A 510 -24.74 -2.28 -7.20
N THR A 511 -25.47 -2.77 -6.19
CA THR A 511 -25.23 -2.41 -4.79
C THR A 511 -23.90 -2.96 -4.34
N GLN A 512 -23.06 -2.11 -3.78
CA GLN A 512 -21.82 -2.51 -3.11
C GLN A 512 -22.15 -2.79 -1.65
N VAL A 513 -21.80 -3.96 -1.14
CA VAL A 513 -21.99 -4.35 0.26
C VAL A 513 -20.63 -4.53 0.89
N ILE A 514 -20.31 -3.75 1.92
CA ILE A 514 -19.02 -3.84 2.62
C ILE A 514 -19.28 -4.34 4.04
N TYR A 515 -18.83 -5.56 4.34
CA TYR A 515 -18.78 -6.09 5.70
C TYR A 515 -17.49 -5.64 6.39
N VAL A 516 -17.60 -5.11 7.60
CA VAL A 516 -16.47 -4.67 8.43
C VAL A 516 -16.51 -5.42 9.75
N GLY A 517 -15.70 -6.48 9.86
CA GLY A 517 -15.69 -7.38 11.00
C GLY A 517 -14.68 -8.51 10.85
N ASP A 518 -14.62 -9.40 11.82
CA ASP A 518 -13.66 -10.51 11.87
C ASP A 518 -14.16 -11.80 11.21
N GLY A 519 -15.44 -11.88 10.85
CA GLY A 519 -16.03 -13.07 10.22
C GLY A 519 -16.15 -14.28 11.16
N ALA A 520 -16.11 -14.07 12.48
CA ALA A 520 -16.24 -15.16 13.44
C ALA A 520 -17.64 -15.80 13.34
N ILE A 521 -17.70 -17.08 12.95
CA ILE A 521 -18.95 -17.84 12.94
C ILE A 521 -19.18 -18.39 14.34
N THR A 522 -20.21 -17.89 14.99
CA THR A 522 -20.59 -18.31 16.34
C THR A 522 -21.99 -18.93 16.41
N THR A 523 -22.71 -19.00 15.29
CA THR A 523 -24.01 -19.66 15.16
C THR A 523 -24.03 -20.83 14.19
N GLY A 524 -24.97 -21.74 14.47
CA GLY A 524 -25.27 -22.87 13.59
C GLY A 524 -24.13 -23.88 13.58
N ASP A 525 -23.80 -24.35 12.37
CA ASP A 525 -22.60 -25.12 12.14
C ASP A 525 -21.42 -24.14 12.03
N ALA A 526 -20.58 -24.11 13.07
CA ALA A 526 -19.39 -23.24 13.18
C ALA A 526 -18.25 -23.70 12.24
N ASP A 527 -18.62 -24.19 11.06
CA ASP A 527 -17.74 -24.57 9.97
C ASP A 527 -17.77 -23.48 8.87
N PRO A 528 -16.62 -22.84 8.58
CA PRO A 528 -16.47 -21.88 7.50
C PRO A 528 -16.93 -22.39 6.13
N VAL A 529 -16.75 -23.68 5.83
CA VAL A 529 -17.14 -24.25 4.53
C VAL A 529 -18.66 -24.37 4.43
N ALA A 530 -19.31 -24.89 5.47
CA ALA A 530 -20.75 -24.94 5.55
C ALA A 530 -21.39 -23.54 5.48
N PHE A 531 -20.83 -22.54 6.17
CA PHE A 531 -21.29 -21.15 6.08
C PHE A 531 -21.20 -20.61 4.64
N ALA A 532 -20.05 -20.79 3.98
CA ALA A 532 -19.86 -20.34 2.61
C ALA A 532 -20.91 -20.93 1.65
N ALA A 533 -21.23 -22.22 1.81
CA ALA A 533 -22.25 -22.89 1.01
C ALA A 533 -23.66 -22.29 1.24
N ARG A 534 -24.05 -22.09 2.50
CA ARG A 534 -25.36 -21.46 2.84
C ARG A 534 -25.46 -20.03 2.32
N LEU A 535 -24.38 -19.27 2.45
CA LEU A 535 -24.30 -17.89 1.97
C LEU A 535 -24.47 -17.83 0.44
N GLN A 536 -23.76 -18.71 -0.29
CA GLN A 536 -23.86 -18.81 -1.75
C GLN A 536 -25.27 -19.21 -2.20
N GLU A 537 -25.92 -20.15 -1.50
CA GLU A 537 -27.29 -20.58 -1.79
C GLU A 537 -28.28 -19.42 -1.61
N ARG A 538 -28.06 -18.56 -0.61
CA ARG A 538 -28.93 -17.41 -0.31
C ARG A 538 -28.72 -16.20 -1.22
N TRP A 539 -27.53 -15.98 -1.75
CA TRP A 539 -27.13 -14.73 -2.42
C TRP A 539 -28.02 -14.30 -3.60
N GLY A 540 -28.59 -15.26 -4.35
CA GLY A 540 -29.52 -14.95 -5.45
C GLY A 540 -28.94 -14.13 -6.61
N GLY A 541 -27.63 -13.82 -6.59
CA GLY A 541 -26.88 -13.19 -7.68
C GLY A 541 -26.94 -11.66 -7.77
N GLN A 542 -27.38 -10.96 -6.71
CA GLN A 542 -27.45 -9.50 -6.69
C GLN A 542 -26.44 -8.88 -5.72
N GLY A 543 -25.88 -7.73 -6.12
CA GLY A 543 -24.91 -6.99 -5.32
C GLY A 543 -23.50 -7.58 -5.37
N HIS A 544 -22.54 -6.73 -4.99
CA HIS A 544 -21.12 -7.03 -4.95
C HIS A 544 -20.66 -6.91 -3.51
N PHE A 545 -20.24 -8.02 -2.92
CA PHE A 545 -19.91 -8.06 -1.50
C PHE A 545 -18.40 -7.99 -1.32
N HIS A 546 -17.99 -7.19 -0.34
CA HIS A 546 -16.60 -7.00 0.06
C HIS A 546 -16.53 -7.24 1.56
N ALA A 547 -15.36 -7.63 2.05
CA ALA A 547 -15.10 -7.79 3.47
C ALA A 547 -13.86 -6.99 3.86
N ILE A 548 -13.83 -6.45 5.06
CA ILE A 548 -12.67 -5.76 5.62
C ILE A 548 -12.52 -6.20 7.06
N GLN A 549 -11.32 -6.68 7.41
CA GLN A 549 -10.97 -7.09 8.76
C GLN A 549 -10.24 -5.94 9.48
N PRO A 550 -10.88 -5.21 10.42
CA PRO A 550 -10.24 -4.09 11.12
C PRO A 550 -9.22 -4.52 12.18
N GLY A 551 -9.23 -5.80 12.59
CA GLY A 551 -8.37 -6.36 13.63
C GLY A 551 -7.29 -7.31 13.12
N SER A 552 -6.42 -7.78 14.01
CA SER A 552 -5.35 -8.75 13.70
C SER A 552 -5.82 -10.20 13.65
N GLN A 553 -7.04 -10.48 14.11
CA GLN A 553 -7.66 -11.81 14.09
C GLN A 553 -8.95 -11.76 13.28
N GLY A 554 -9.19 -12.83 12.52
CA GLY A 554 -10.39 -13.03 11.73
C GLY A 554 -10.35 -14.33 10.95
N GLU A 555 -11.51 -14.77 10.48
CA GLU A 555 -11.71 -16.02 9.78
C GLU A 555 -11.60 -15.81 8.27
N GLY A 556 -10.37 -15.88 7.74
CA GLY A 556 -10.10 -15.54 6.34
C GLY A 556 -10.88 -16.38 5.32
N ALA A 557 -11.27 -17.62 5.64
CA ALA A 557 -12.09 -18.44 4.75
C ALA A 557 -13.52 -17.85 4.59
N VAL A 558 -14.10 -17.36 5.68
CA VAL A 558 -15.41 -16.70 5.70
C VAL A 558 -15.37 -15.39 4.95
N LEU A 559 -14.37 -14.54 5.23
CA LEU A 559 -14.24 -13.25 4.55
C LEU A 559 -14.09 -13.42 3.03
N ARG A 560 -13.31 -14.42 2.58
CA ARG A 560 -13.20 -14.77 1.16
C ARG A 560 -14.50 -15.28 0.56
N ALA A 561 -15.28 -16.06 1.31
CA ALA A 561 -16.59 -16.52 0.86
C ALA A 561 -17.55 -15.34 0.65
N VAL A 562 -17.57 -14.39 1.59
CA VAL A 562 -18.34 -13.13 1.46
C VAL A 562 -17.89 -12.36 0.23
N ALA A 563 -16.59 -12.10 0.08
CA ALA A 563 -16.06 -11.36 -1.06
C ALA A 563 -16.26 -12.06 -2.42
N GLY A 564 -16.39 -13.38 -2.41
CA GLY A 564 -16.69 -14.17 -3.61
C GLY A 564 -18.06 -13.85 -4.22
N LEU A 565 -19.00 -13.30 -3.44
CA LEU A 565 -20.30 -12.90 -3.95
C LEU A 565 -20.18 -11.63 -4.79
N GLY A 566 -20.40 -11.77 -6.10
CA GLY A 566 -20.40 -10.64 -7.03
C GLY A 566 -19.00 -10.13 -7.35
N SER A 567 -17.95 -10.95 -7.19
CA SER A 567 -16.57 -10.60 -7.54
C SER A 567 -16.00 -9.41 -6.75
N GLY A 568 -16.34 -9.29 -5.47
CA GLY A 568 -15.73 -8.29 -4.61
C GLY A 568 -14.37 -8.73 -4.04
N SER A 569 -13.97 -8.10 -2.93
CA SER A 569 -12.60 -8.20 -2.39
C SER A 569 -12.60 -8.31 -0.87
N VAL A 570 -11.53 -8.90 -0.32
CA VAL A 570 -11.22 -8.92 1.11
C VAL A 570 -10.05 -7.99 1.39
#